data_AF-A0A0G0X0F0-F1
#
_entry.id   AF-A0A0G0X0F0-F1
#
_cell.length_a   1.000
_cell.length_b   1.000
_cell.length_c   1.000
_cell.angle_alpha   90.00
_cell.angle_beta   90.00
_cell.angle_gamma   90.00
#
_symmetry.space_group_name_H-M   'P 1'
#
loop_
_entity.id
_entity.type
_entity.pdbx_description
1 polymer ?
#
loop_
_entity_poly.entity_id
_entity_poly.type
_entity_poly.pdbx_seq_one_letter_code
_entity_poly.pdbx_strand_id
1 'polypeptide(L)'
;MSKFSIRKFYLYLFALIGLILIVVGSVRLVNLALTKWVFPQADVYYEYPAPKPVSVDEKVRYQEPSKEELEAYRIKERTARRQRDAAGAIALLLVGFPLYGYHWKMIKSEEKKDRD
;
A
#
# COMPACT_ATOMS: atom_id res chain seq x y z
N MET A 1 -41.52 -16.06 -7.74
CA MET A 1 -40.66 -15.65 -6.59
C MET A 1 -39.53 -16.66 -6.45
N SER A 2 -38.29 -16.28 -6.79
CA SER A 2 -37.15 -17.18 -6.65
C SER A 2 -36.94 -17.51 -5.18
N LYS A 3 -37.08 -18.79 -4.79
CA LYS A 3 -36.80 -19.25 -3.44
C LYS A 3 -35.34 -18.93 -3.10
N PHE A 4 -35.13 -17.95 -2.24
CA PHE A 4 -33.82 -17.65 -1.68
C PHE A 4 -33.37 -18.89 -0.91
N SER A 5 -32.34 -19.58 -1.41
CA SER A 5 -31.78 -20.75 -0.73
C SER A 5 -30.59 -20.31 0.10
N ILE A 6 -30.51 -20.79 1.34
CA ILE A 6 -29.36 -20.58 2.24
C ILE A 6 -28.04 -20.91 1.52
N ARG A 7 -28.06 -21.93 0.65
CA ARG A 7 -26.93 -22.31 -0.21
C ARG A 7 -26.48 -21.18 -1.13
N LYS A 8 -27.40 -20.51 -1.84
CA LYS A 8 -27.05 -19.40 -2.75
C LYS A 8 -26.47 -18.22 -1.96
N PHE A 9 -27.06 -17.88 -0.83
CA PHE A 9 -26.54 -16.83 0.04
C PHE A 9 -25.11 -17.13 0.51
N TYR A 10 -24.86 -18.34 1.02
CA TYR A 10 -23.54 -18.79 1.44
C TYR A 10 -22.52 -18.68 0.30
N LEU A 11 -22.87 -19.15 -0.91
CA LEU A 11 -21.96 -19.12 -2.06
C LEU A 11 -21.60 -17.68 -2.46
N TYR A 12 -22.56 -16.75 -2.47
CA TYR A 12 -22.28 -15.35 -2.76
C TYR A 12 -21.44 -14.68 -1.67
N LEU A 13 -21.70 -14.97 -0.40
CA LEU A 13 -20.91 -14.44 0.71
C LEU A 13 -19.46 -14.96 0.65
N PHE A 14 -19.28 -16.27 0.42
CA PHE A 14 -17.96 -16.87 0.29
C PHE A 14 -17.19 -16.29 -0.91
N ALA A 15 -17.86 -16.14 -2.06
CA ALA A 15 -17.28 -15.52 -3.24
C ALA A 15 -16.89 -14.06 -2.99
N LEU A 16 -17.71 -13.29 -2.27
CA LEU A 16 -17.41 -11.91 -1.90
C LEU A 16 -16.16 -11.82 -1.01
N ILE A 17 -16.07 -12.67 0.02
CA ILE A 17 -14.91 -12.73 0.90
C ILE A 17 -13.65 -13.11 0.11
N GLY A 18 -13.75 -14.15 -0.73
CA GLY A 18 -12.65 -14.56 -1.59
C GLY A 18 -12.18 -13.45 -2.53
N LEU A 19 -13.12 -12.71 -3.13
CA LEU A 19 -12.81 -11.57 -3.99
C LEU A 19 -12.08 -10.46 -3.22
N ILE A 20 -12.53 -10.13 -2.00
CA ILE A 20 -11.86 -9.14 -1.15
C ILE A 20 -10.42 -9.56 -0.85
N LEU A 21 -10.20 -10.83 -0.49
CA LEU A 21 -8.86 -11.36 -0.21
C LEU A 21 -7.95 -11.26 -1.43
N ILE A 22 -8.46 -11.60 -2.62
CA ILE A 22 -7.72 -11.52 -3.89
C ILE A 22 -7.36 -10.05 -4.20
N VAL A 23 -8.31 -9.12 -4.06
CA VAL A 23 -8.06 -7.70 -4.33
C VAL A 23 -7.01 -7.14 -3.37
N VAL A 24 -7.13 -7.41 -2.06
CA VAL A 24 -6.16 -6.97 -1.05
C VAL A 24 -4.78 -7.56 -1.32
N GLY A 25 -4.69 -8.86 -1.63
CA GLY A 25 -3.44 -9.52 -1.99
C GLY A 25 -2.80 -8.91 -3.24
N SER A 26 -3.59 -8.65 -4.27
CA SER A 26 -3.13 -8.04 -5.52
C SER A 26 -2.56 -6.65 -5.30
N VAL A 27 -3.25 -5.80 -4.54
CA VAL A 27 -2.78 -4.46 -4.18
C VAL A 27 -1.45 -4.54 -3.42
N ARG A 28 -1.31 -5.47 -2.47
CA ARG A 28 -0.06 -5.65 -1.71
C ARG A 28 1.11 -6.06 -2.61
N LEU A 29 0.88 -6.97 -3.55
CA LEU A 29 1.91 -7.42 -4.50
C LEU A 29 2.35 -6.29 -5.44
N VAL A 30 1.40 -5.53 -5.98
CA VAL A 30 1.72 -4.38 -6.83
C VAL A 30 2.46 -3.31 -6.02
N ASN A 31 2.02 -3.04 -4.79
CA ASN A 31 2.71 -2.11 -3.90
C ASN A 31 4.17 -2.54 -3.64
N LEU A 32 4.40 -3.83 -3.34
CA LEU A 32 5.75 -4.37 -3.16
C LEU A 32 6.62 -4.20 -4.42
N ALA A 33 6.05 -4.48 -5.59
CA ALA A 33 6.74 -4.28 -6.86
C ALA A 33 7.14 -2.81 -7.07
N LEU A 34 6.22 -1.89 -6.78
CA LEU A 34 6.44 -0.47 -6.89
C LEU A 34 7.50 0.02 -5.90
N THR A 35 7.40 -0.33 -4.62
CA THR A 35 8.38 0.12 -3.60
C THR A 35 9.77 -0.47 -3.84
N LYS A 36 9.87 -1.68 -4.41
CA LYS A 36 11.17 -2.31 -4.67
C LYS A 36 11.84 -1.83 -5.95
N TRP A 37 11.09 -1.68 -7.04
CA TRP A 37 11.67 -1.45 -8.38
C TRP A 37 11.45 -0.04 -8.92
N VAL A 38 10.36 0.64 -8.56
CA VAL A 38 10.01 1.97 -9.09
C VAL A 38 10.38 3.07 -8.09
N PHE A 39 10.16 2.82 -6.80
CA PHE A 39 10.41 3.75 -5.71
C PHE A 39 11.34 3.15 -4.63
N PRO A 40 12.61 2.81 -4.93
CA PRO A 40 13.47 2.09 -3.99
C PRO A 40 13.64 2.77 -2.63
N GLN A 41 13.52 4.10 -2.54
CA GLN A 41 13.62 4.82 -1.27
C GLN A 41 12.40 4.57 -0.36
N ALA A 42 11.28 4.11 -0.91
CA ALA A 42 10.11 3.70 -0.16
C ALA A 42 10.39 2.48 0.73
N ASP A 43 11.29 1.59 0.31
CA ASP A 43 11.66 0.37 1.04
C ASP A 43 12.70 0.62 2.14
N VAL A 44 13.20 1.86 2.26
CA VAL A 44 14.20 2.24 3.25
C VAL A 44 13.54 2.76 4.53
N TYR A 45 13.90 2.13 5.64
CA TYR A 45 13.63 2.64 6.99
C TYR A 45 14.87 3.39 7.48
N TYR A 46 14.72 4.69 7.68
CA TYR A 46 15.77 5.51 8.28
C TYR A 46 15.65 5.42 9.80
N GLU A 47 16.75 5.07 10.45
CA GLU A 47 16.85 5.10 11.91
C GLU A 47 17.09 6.52 12.40
N TYR A 48 16.44 6.88 13.50
CA TYR A 48 16.63 8.18 14.14
C TYR A 48 18.10 8.29 14.60
N PRO A 49 18.81 9.40 14.31
CA PRO A 49 20.19 9.53 14.73
C PRO A 49 20.27 9.53 16.26
N ALA A 50 21.03 8.60 16.81
CA ALA A 50 21.26 8.47 18.25
C ALA A 50 22.59 9.14 18.67
N PRO A 51 22.75 9.52 19.94
CA PRO A 51 24.01 10.05 20.44
C PRO A 51 25.15 9.05 20.23
N LYS A 52 26.25 9.51 19.64
CA LYS A 52 27.41 8.65 19.33
C LYS A 52 28.47 8.77 20.43
N PRO A 53 29.08 7.66 20.87
CA PRO A 53 30.20 7.72 21.80
C PRO A 53 31.43 8.31 21.09
N VAL A 54 32.07 9.28 21.74
CA VAL A 54 33.29 9.93 21.27
C VAL A 54 34.31 9.86 22.41
N SER A 55 35.51 9.37 22.11
CA SER A 55 36.63 9.35 23.07
C SER A 55 37.27 10.72 23.12
N VAL A 56 37.13 11.41 24.24
CA VAL A 56 37.82 12.67 24.52
C VAL A 56 38.58 12.49 25.82
N ASP A 57 39.90 12.59 25.78
CA ASP A 57 40.80 12.45 26.94
C ASP A 57 40.57 11.13 27.72
N GLU A 58 40.62 9.99 27.03
CA GLU A 58 40.40 8.63 27.59
C GLU A 58 39.04 8.40 28.27
N LYS A 59 38.11 9.36 28.21
CA LYS A 59 36.73 9.23 28.71
C LYS A 59 35.74 9.14 27.54
N VAL A 60 34.80 8.22 27.64
CA VAL A 60 33.68 8.11 26.69
C VAL A 60 32.66 9.19 27.00
N ARG A 61 32.43 10.11 26.05
CA ARG A 61 31.33 11.08 26.10
C ARG A 61 30.35 10.81 24.97
N TYR A 62 29.08 11.09 25.18
CA TYR A 62 28.08 10.99 24.12
C TYR A 62 27.92 12.35 23.46
N GLN A 63 28.10 12.39 22.14
CA GLN A 63 27.84 13.57 21.33
C GLN A 63 26.42 13.45 20.76
N GLU A 64 25.58 14.42 21.07
CA GLU A 64 24.25 14.54 20.48
C GLU A 64 24.34 14.73 18.96
N PRO A 65 23.37 14.20 18.18
CA PRO A 65 23.30 14.43 16.75
C PRO A 65 23.32 15.92 16.41
N SER A 66 24.05 16.28 15.36
CA SER A 66 24.07 17.67 14.91
C SER A 66 22.71 18.09 14.33
N LYS A 67 22.42 19.39 14.30
CA LYS A 67 21.21 19.90 13.62
C LYS A 67 21.15 19.49 12.15
N GLU A 68 22.31 19.47 11.48
CA GLU A 68 22.42 19.05 10.08
C GLU A 68 22.10 17.57 9.90
N GLU A 69 22.58 16.70 10.80
CA GLU A 69 22.25 15.26 10.78
C GLU A 69 20.75 15.04 10.98
N LEU A 70 20.12 15.78 11.90
CA LEU A 70 18.67 15.72 12.14
C LEU A 70 17.87 16.21 10.93
N GLU A 71 18.29 17.30 10.27
CA GLU A 71 17.62 17.79 9.07
C GLU A 71 17.75 16.82 7.89
N ALA A 72 18.94 16.26 7.68
CA ALA A 72 19.17 15.25 6.66
C ALA A 72 18.29 14.01 6.89
N TYR A 73 18.18 13.54 8.14
CA TYR A 73 17.26 12.46 8.52
C TYR A 73 15.81 12.80 8.15
N ARG A 74 15.32 13.98 8.56
CA ARG A 74 13.92 14.40 8.31
C ARG A 74 13.59 14.48 6.83
N ILE A 75 14.52 14.95 5.98
CA ILE A 75 14.33 15.02 4.54
C ILE A 75 14.22 13.62 3.93
N LYS A 76 15.13 12.72 4.31
CA LYS A 76 15.14 11.33 3.84
C LYS A 76 13.88 10.59 4.27
N GLU A 77 13.50 10.69 5.54
CA GLU A 77 12.29 10.06 6.08
C GLU A 77 11.02 10.57 5.39
N ARG A 78 10.90 11.90 5.22
CA ARG A 78 9.76 12.51 4.52
C ARG A 78 9.64 12.00 3.08
N THR A 79 10.77 11.87 2.40
CA THR A 79 10.80 11.41 1.00
C THR A 79 10.39 9.95 0.90
N ALA A 80 10.96 9.07 1.74
CA ALA A 80 10.58 7.66 1.79
C ALA A 80 9.10 7.48 2.11
N ARG A 81 8.56 8.22 3.09
CA ARG A 81 7.15 8.15 3.45
C ARG A 81 6.25 8.54 2.28
N ARG A 82 6.56 9.65 1.60
CA ARG A 82 5.80 10.09 0.41
C ARG A 82 5.83 9.06 -0.70
N GLN A 83 6.97 8.42 -0.94
CA GLN A 83 7.07 7.39 -1.96
C GLN A 83 6.30 6.11 -1.58
N ARG A 84 6.30 5.69 -0.31
CA ARG A 84 5.43 4.60 0.17
C ARG A 84 3.95 4.91 -0.02
N ASP A 85 3.53 6.12 0.35
CA ASP A 85 2.14 6.55 0.20
C ASP A 85 1.73 6.57 -1.28
N ALA A 86 2.60 7.08 -2.15
CA ALA A 86 2.39 7.09 -3.59
C ALA A 86 2.32 5.67 -4.19
N ALA A 87 3.25 4.79 -3.82
CA ALA A 87 3.26 3.40 -4.27
C ALA A 87 1.96 2.67 -3.88
N GLY A 88 1.49 2.88 -2.65
CA GLY A 88 0.23 2.30 -2.18
C GLY A 88 -0.98 2.82 -2.95
N ALA A 89 -1.05 4.13 -3.18
CA ALA A 89 -2.12 4.74 -3.96
C ALA A 89 -2.12 4.24 -5.42
N ILE A 90 -0.95 4.17 -6.06
CA ILE A 90 -0.82 3.67 -7.43
C ILE A 90 -1.22 2.19 -7.49
N ALA A 91 -0.82 1.38 -6.52
CA ALA A 91 -1.22 -0.02 -6.45
C ALA A 91 -2.73 -0.21 -6.37
N LEU A 92 -3.42 0.60 -5.54
CA LEU A 92 -4.88 0.61 -5.46
C LEU A 92 -5.51 0.99 -6.79
N LEU A 93 -4.98 1.99 -7.49
CA LEU A 93 -5.51 2.43 -8.78
C LEU A 93 -5.30 1.35 -9.85
N LEU A 94 -4.11 0.76 -9.95
CA LEU A 94 -3.79 -0.26 -10.94
C LEU A 94 -4.67 -1.51 -10.82
N VAL A 95 -5.08 -1.88 -9.60
CA VAL A 95 -5.99 -3.01 -9.37
C VAL A 95 -7.45 -2.58 -9.45
N GLY A 96 -7.78 -1.43 -8.86
CA GLY A 96 -9.15 -0.92 -8.73
C GLY A 96 -9.76 -0.44 -10.04
N PHE A 97 -8.97 0.19 -10.93
CA PHE A 97 -9.49 0.68 -12.22
C PHE A 97 -10.00 -0.46 -13.12
N PRO A 98 -9.24 -1.55 -13.36
CA PRO A 98 -9.74 -2.69 -14.11
C PRO A 98 -10.98 -3.33 -13.47
N LEU A 99 -10.99 -3.46 -12.13
CA LEU A 99 -12.11 -4.02 -11.39
C LEU A 99 -13.39 -3.18 -11.58
N TYR A 100 -13.27 -1.86 -11.40
CA TYR A 100 -14.37 -0.93 -11.61
C TYR A 100 -14.87 -0.96 -13.05
N GLY A 101 -13.96 -0.93 -14.03
CA GLY A 101 -14.31 -0.99 -15.45
C GLY A 101 -15.05 -2.26 -15.83
N TYR A 102 -14.63 -3.42 -15.28
CA TYR A 102 -15.31 -4.69 -15.48
C TYR A 102 -16.75 -4.67 -14.95
N HIS A 103 -16.94 -4.24 -13.69
CA HIS A 103 -18.27 -4.17 -13.09
C HIS A 103 -19.19 -3.17 -13.81
N TRP A 104 -18.66 -2.00 -14.19
CA TRP A 104 -19.41 -1.01 -14.95
C TRP A 104 -19.88 -1.53 -16.30
N LYS A 105 -19.00 -2.25 -17.03
CA LYS A 105 -19.36 -2.86 -18.31
C LYS A 105 -20.44 -3.93 -18.15
N MET A 106 -20.38 -4.73 -17.10
CA MET A 106 -21.39 -5.75 -16.80
C MET A 106 -22.76 -5.13 -16.56
N ILE A 107 -22.83 -4.08 -15.72
CA ILE A 107 -24.09 -3.35 -15.45
C ILE A 107 -24.70 -2.85 -16.76
N LYS A 108 -23.91 -2.19 -17.61
CA LYS A 108 -24.39 -1.72 -18.91
C LYS A 108 -24.87 -2.85 -19.84
N SER A 109 -24.26 -4.03 -19.75
CA SER A 109 -24.66 -5.18 -20.55
C SER A 109 -26.02 -5.74 -20.12
N GLU A 110 -26.27 -5.83 -18.81
CA GLU A 110 -27.57 -6.26 -18.26
C GLU A 110 -28.66 -5.23 -18.59
N GLU A 111 -28.40 -3.94 -18.42
CA GLU A 111 -29.34 -2.87 -18.78
C GLU A 111 -29.73 -2.84 -20.26
N LYS A 112 -28.86 -3.30 -21.15
CA LYS A 112 -29.16 -3.39 -22.58
C LYS A 112 -30.06 -4.60 -22.86
N LYS A 113 -29.75 -5.74 -22.23
CA LYS A 113 -30.51 -6.98 -22.38
C LYS A 113 -31.95 -6.87 -21.85
N ASP A 114 -32.19 -6.05 -20.83
CA ASP A 114 -33.53 -5.80 -20.30
C ASP A 114 -34.36 -4.84 -21.17
N ARG A 115 -33.73 -4.13 -22.13
CA ARG A 115 -34.38 -3.15 -23.01
C ARG A 115 -34.70 -3.69 -24.43
N ASP A 116 -34.11 -4.82 -24.81
CA ASP A 116 -34.33 -5.52 -26.09
C ASP A 116 -35.28 -6.71 -25.88
#